data_AF-A0A6N9BCD6-F1
#
_entry.id   AF-A0A6N9BCD6-F1
#
_cell.length_a   1.000
_cell.length_b   1.000
_cell.length_c   1.000
_cell.angle_alpha   90.00
_cell.angle_beta   90.00
_cell.angle_gamma   90.00
#
_symmetry.space_group_name_H-M   'P 1'
#
loop_
_entity.id
_entity.type
_entity.pdbx_description
1 polymer ?
#
loop_
_entity_poly.entity_id
_entity_poly.type
_entity_poly.pdbx_seq_one_letter_code
_entity_poly.pdbx_strand_id
1 'polypeptide(L)' 'MPVQITIGGVAEEVRDQLALRAAERRQSMQEFLRCELERIASRPSVDGRLWGVRRRKDAAGSRVRPSDILRARDADRR' A
#
# COMPACT_ATOMS: atom_id res chain seq x y z
N MET A 1 14.34 -16.21 7.29
CA MET A 1 15.07 -16.78 6.14
C MET A 1 15.19 -15.68 5.10
N PRO A 2 16.41 -15.24 4.71
CA PRO A 2 16.56 -14.25 3.65
C PRO A 2 16.12 -14.87 2.31
N VAL A 3 15.33 -14.13 1.53
CA VAL A 3 14.91 -14.54 0.18
C VAL A 3 15.76 -13.75 -0.82
N GLN A 4 16.49 -14.45 -1.67
CA GLN A 4 17.25 -13.84 -2.74
C GLN A 4 16.34 -13.60 -3.96
N ILE A 5 16.30 -12.37 -4.45
CA ILE A 5 15.53 -11.98 -5.63
C ILE A 5 16.50 -11.50 -6.70
N THR A 6 16.43 -12.10 -7.89
CA THR A 6 17.19 -11.68 -9.07
C THR A 6 16.23 -11.02 -10.05
N ILE A 7 16.48 -9.76 -10.40
CA ILE A 7 15.66 -9.00 -11.35
C ILE A 7 16.35 -9.05 -12.72
N GLY A 8 15.76 -9.80 -13.66
CA GLY A 8 16.24 -9.87 -15.04
C GLY A 8 15.65 -8.77 -15.92
N GLY A 9 16.36 -8.39 -17.00
CA GLY A 9 15.86 -7.46 -18.02
C GLY A 9 15.82 -5.99 -17.61
N VAL A 10 16.59 -5.60 -16.59
CA VAL A 10 16.73 -4.18 -16.21
C VAL A 10 17.67 -3.50 -17.19
N ALA A 11 17.17 -2.46 -17.87
CA ALA A 11 17.99 -1.62 -18.74
C ALA A 11 19.12 -0.95 -17.94
N GLU A 12 20.28 -0.80 -18.56
CA GLU A 12 21.48 -0.28 -17.88
C GLU A 12 21.26 1.14 -17.35
N GLU A 13 20.53 1.96 -18.11
CA GLU A 13 20.18 3.32 -17.72
C GLU A 13 19.30 3.34 -16.45
N VAL A 14 18.39 2.37 -16.32
CA VAL A 14 17.52 2.24 -15.14
C VAL A 14 18.33 1.81 -13.92
N ARG A 15 19.27 0.86 -14.10
CA ARG A 15 20.20 0.45 -13.04
C ARG A 15 21.00 1.65 -12.54
N ASP A 16 21.54 2.46 -13.43
CA ASP A 16 22.39 3.59 -13.05
C ASP A 16 21.58 4.70 -12.37
N GLN A 17 20.36 4.95 -12.82
CA GLN A 17 19.43 5.87 -12.14
C GLN A 17 19.07 5.39 -10.72
N LEU A 18 18.86 4.08 -10.53
CA LEU A 18 18.63 3.51 -9.21
C LEU A 18 19.88 3.64 -8.32
N ALA A 19 21.08 3.53 -8.90
CA ALA A 19 22.35 3.65 -8.18
C ALA A 19 22.55 5.07 -7.67
N LEU A 20 22.27 6.06 -8.53
CA LEU A 20 22.29 7.48 -8.16
C LEU A 20 21.32 7.77 -7.02
N ARG A 21 20.08 7.28 -7.10
CA ARG A 21 19.07 7.46 -6.03
C ARG A 21 19.45 6.78 -4.72
N ALA A 22 20.15 5.64 -4.78
CA ALA A 22 20.69 4.98 -3.61
C ALA A 22 21.83 5.80 -2.98
N ALA A 23 22.73 6.33 -3.82
CA ALA A 23 23.85 7.17 -3.39
C ALA A 23 23.37 8.49 -2.75
N GLU A 24 22.34 9.14 -3.31
CA GLU A 24 21.68 10.31 -2.71
C GLU A 24 21.15 10.02 -1.29
N ARG A 25 20.64 8.81 -1.08
CA ARG A 25 20.14 8.34 0.22
C ARG A 25 21.25 7.76 1.11
N ARG A 26 22.51 7.80 0.69
CA ARG A 26 23.67 7.22 1.41
C ARG A 26 23.46 5.74 1.74
N GLN A 27 22.77 5.01 0.86
CA GLN A 27 22.43 3.60 0.99
C GLN A 27 23.08 2.79 -0.13
N SER A 28 23.35 1.51 0.12
CA SER A 28 23.70 0.59 -0.96
C SER A 28 22.50 0.39 -1.89
N MET A 29 22.78 0.01 -3.15
CA MET A 29 21.73 -0.32 -4.13
C MET A 29 20.76 -1.39 -3.59
N GLN A 30 21.29 -2.42 -2.93
CA GLN A 30 20.48 -3.51 -2.40
C GLN A 30 19.57 -3.05 -1.25
N GLU A 31 20.07 -2.18 -0.37
CA GLU A 31 19.26 -1.61 0.71
C GLU A 31 18.18 -0.68 0.18
N PHE A 32 18.52 0.17 -0.80
CA PHE A 32 17.56 1.06 -1.45
C PHE A 32 16.43 0.26 -2.10
N LEU A 33 16.77 -0.78 -2.87
CA LEU A 33 15.79 -1.66 -3.49
C LEU A 33 14.94 -2.42 -2.47
N ARG A 34 15.54 -2.91 -1.38
CA ARG A 34 14.79 -3.54 -0.28
C ARG A 34 13.78 -2.58 0.32
N CYS A 35 14.19 -1.37 0.66
CA CYS A 35 13.30 -0.34 1.21
C CYS A 35 12.17 0.01 0.24
N GLU A 36 12.45 0.13 -1.06
CA GLU A 36 11.41 0.38 -2.07
C GLU A 36 10.44 -0.80 -2.23
N LEU A 37 10.93 -2.05 -2.19
CA LEU A 37 10.08 -3.24 -2.22
C LEU A 37 9.18 -3.32 -0.98
N GLU A 38 9.71 -3.02 0.21
CA GLU A 38 8.94 -2.92 1.45
C GLU A 38 7.92 -1.77 1.38
N ARG A 39 8.28 -0.64 0.79
CA ARG A 39 7.37 0.50 0.56
C ARG A 39 6.23 0.14 -0.40
N ILE A 40 6.52 -0.65 -1.43
CA ILE A 40 5.50 -1.14 -2.37
C ILE A 40 4.60 -2.16 -1.66
N ALA A 41 5.18 -3.12 -0.94
CA ALA A 41 4.42 -4.15 -0.22
C ALA A 41 3.56 -3.57 0.92
N SER A 42 4.06 -2.55 1.62
CA SER A 42 3.32 -1.85 2.68
C SER A 42 2.16 -1.00 2.17
N ARG A 43 2.13 -0.70 0.87
CA ARG A 43 1.02 0.01 0.22
C ARG A 43 0.09 -1.02 -0.41
N PRO A 44 -0.94 -1.52 0.30
CA PRO A 44 -1.87 -2.46 -0.29
C PRO A 44 -2.49 -1.82 -1.52
N SER A 45 -2.38 -2.50 -2.67
CA SER A 45 -3.12 -2.19 -3.88
C SER A 45 -4.58 -1.90 -3.50
N VAL A 46 -5.22 -0.93 -4.15
CA VAL A 46 -6.60 -0.51 -3.82
C VAL A 46 -7.53 -1.72 -3.68
N ASP A 47 -7.36 -2.72 -4.53
CA ASP A 47 -8.08 -4.00 -4.49
C ASP A 47 -7.84 -4.82 -3.22
N GLY A 48 -6.60 -4.93 -2.75
CA GLY A 48 -6.25 -5.60 -1.50
C GLY A 48 -6.79 -4.85 -0.27
N ARG A 49 -6.78 -3.51 -0.31
CA ARG A 49 -7.39 -2.68 0.74
C ARG A 49 -8.92 -2.84 0.75
N LEU A 50 -9.57 -2.88 -0.42
CA LEU A 50 -11.01 -3.11 -0.54
C LEU A 50 -11.42 -4.47 0.02
N TRP A 51 -10.62 -5.51 -0.25
CA TRP A 51 -10.86 -6.85 0.33
C TRP A 51 -10.75 -6.83 1.87
N GLY A 52 -9.72 -6.18 2.41
CA GLY A 52 -9.57 -6.02 3.86
C GLY A 52 -10.69 -5.18 4.51
N VAL A 53 -11.21 -4.18 3.80
CA VAL A 53 -12.38 -3.40 4.26
C VAL A 53 -13.64 -4.25 4.25
N ARG A 54 -13.88 -5.05 3.20
CA ARG A 54 -15.03 -5.97 3.12
C ARG A 54 -15.00 -6.99 4.25
N ARG A 55 -13.85 -7.65 4.46
CA ARG A 55 -13.66 -8.62 5.55
C ARG A 55 -13.92 -8.01 6.94
N ARG A 56 -13.46 -6.77 7.19
CA ARG A 56 -13.73 -6.07 8.45
C ARG A 56 -15.20 -5.67 8.60
N LYS A 57 -15.85 -5.24 7.51
CA LYS A 57 -17.29 -4.92 7.52
C LYS A 57 -18.13 -6.15 7.85
N ASP A 58 -17.79 -7.30 7.27
CA ASP A 58 -18.51 -8.55 7.55
C ASP A 58 -18.27 -9.02 9.00
N ALA A 59 -17.03 -8.92 9.50
CA ALA A 59 -16.70 -9.31 10.88
C ALA A 59 -17.30 -8.36 11.94
N ALA A 60 -17.44 -7.07 11.65
CA ALA A 60 -17.99 -6.09 12.60
C ALA A 60 -19.50 -6.23 12.80
N GLY A 61 -20.23 -6.88 11.88
CA GLY A 61 -21.68 -7.12 11.99
C GLY A 61 -22.58 -5.87 11.99
N SER A 62 -22.02 -4.67 12.11
CA SER A 62 -22.77 -3.42 12.10
C SER A 62 -23.12 -3.02 10.66
N ARG A 63 -24.42 -3.03 10.37
CA ARG A 63 -24.97 -2.54 9.11
C ARG A 63 -25.74 -1.25 9.38
N VAL A 64 -25.22 -0.14 8.86
CA VAL A 64 -25.95 1.12 8.86
C VAL A 64 -26.79 1.17 7.59
N ARG A 65 -28.12 1.22 7.73
CA ARG A 65 -29.00 1.34 6.57
C ARG A 65 -29.03 2.80 6.09
N PRO A 66 -29.21 3.05 4.79
CA PRO A 66 -29.34 4.42 4.27
C PRO A 66 -30.41 5.25 4.99
N SER A 67 -31.52 4.62 5.40
CA SER A 67 -32.57 5.24 6.21
C SER A 67 -32.09 5.75 7.56
N ASP A 68 -31.16 5.04 8.20
CA ASP A 68 -30.60 5.42 9.50
C ASP A 68 -29.65 6.61 9.38
N ILE A 69 -28.90 6.67 8.27
CA ILE A 69 -28.01 7.79 7.94
C ILE A 69 -28.83 9.07 7.71
N LEU A 70 -29.89 8.97 6.90
CA LEU A 70 -30.76 10.11 6.61
C LEU A 70 -31.47 10.60 7.87
N ARG A 71 -31.99 9.68 8.69
CA ARG A 71 -32.63 10.01 9.96
C ARG A 71 -31.67 10.69 10.95
N ALA A 72 -30.43 10.21 11.07
CA ALA A 72 -29.42 10.85 11.93
C ALA A 72 -29.04 12.24 11.42
N ARG A 73 -28.87 12.41 10.11
CA ARG A 73 -28.57 13.69 9.47
C ARG A 73 -29.70 14.71 9.67
N ASP A 74 -30.95 14.26 9.54
CA ASP A 74 -32.12 15.13 9.65
C ASP A 74 -32.45 15.47 11.12
N ALA A 75 -31.99 14.66 12.08
CA ALA A 75 -32.06 14.96 13.52
C ALA A 75 -31.06 16.05 13.95
N ASP A 76 -29.89 16.13 13.32
CA ASP A 76 -28.86 17.15 13.60
C ASP A 76 -29.22 18.53 13.03
N ARG A 77 -30.22 18.60 12.12
CA ARG A 77 -30.73 19.83 11.51
C ARG A 77 -31.93 20.45 12.22
N ARG A 78 -32.42 19.87 13.31
CA ARG A 78 -33.55 20.38 14.08
C ARG A 78 -33.10 21.09 15.34
#